data_AF-A0A7C5WLU3-F1
#
_entry.id   AF-A0A7C5WLU3-F1
#
_cell.length_a   1.000
_cell.length_b   1.000
_cell.length_c   1.000
_cell.angle_alpha   90.00
_cell.angle_beta   90.00
_cell.angle_gamma   90.00
#
_symmetry.space_group_name_H-M   'P 1'
#
loop_
_entity.id
_entity.type
_entity.pdbx_description
1 polymer ?
#
loop_
_entity_poly.entity_id
_entity_poly.type
_entity_poly.pdbx_seq_one_letter_code
_entity_poly.pdbx_strand_id
1 'polypeptide(L)'
;MNSFYENLELWVKKQEEVKGLFGKAEEEYERADRLTLITLARLAFHQMERTIEAFDNWLKDPMITVHMPREMLVELWTRLRKVLYELIDIDIEHTKKFAEYLKELETKGLINPLFTARLTSEEEKRQRRPTITI
;
A
#
# COMPACT_ATOMS: atom_id res chain seq x y z
N MET A 1 32.96 -9.28 -6.20
CA MET A 1 31.98 -10.26 -6.70
C MET A 1 31.38 -11.09 -5.57
N ASN A 2 32.14 -11.78 -4.70
CA ASN A 2 31.57 -12.53 -3.55
C ASN A 2 30.63 -11.68 -2.68
N SER A 3 31.04 -10.46 -2.32
CA SER A 3 30.20 -9.54 -1.53
C SER A 3 28.88 -9.16 -2.22
N PHE A 4 28.79 -9.16 -3.56
CA PHE A 4 27.53 -8.87 -4.26
C PHE A 4 26.55 -10.03 -4.15
N TYR A 5 27.03 -11.26 -4.34
CA TYR A 5 26.20 -12.47 -4.18
C TYR A 5 25.73 -12.65 -2.73
N GLU A 6 26.62 -12.43 -1.75
CA GLU A 6 26.26 -12.43 -0.33
C GLU A 6 25.19 -11.39 0.00
N ASN A 7 25.26 -10.19 -0.61
CA ASN A 7 24.24 -9.16 -0.42
C ASN A 7 22.87 -9.57 -1.00
N LEU A 8 22.85 -10.27 -2.14
CA LEU A 8 21.61 -10.79 -2.72
C LEU A 8 20.99 -11.87 -1.83
N GLU A 9 21.79 -12.81 -1.31
CA GLU A 9 21.32 -13.87 -0.42
C GLU A 9 20.79 -13.32 0.91
N LEU A 10 21.50 -12.35 1.50
CA LEU A 10 21.05 -11.66 2.71
C LEU A 10 19.73 -10.92 2.49
N TRP A 11 19.57 -10.30 1.30
CA TRP A 11 18.34 -9.62 0.94
C TRP A 11 17.16 -10.60 0.84
N VAL A 12 17.34 -11.75 0.18
CA VAL A 12 16.30 -12.80 0.08
C VAL A 12 15.89 -13.29 1.47
N LYS A 13 16.88 -13.65 2.31
CA LYS A 13 16.62 -14.13 3.67
C LYS A 13 15.81 -13.13 4.49
N LYS A 14 16.12 -11.83 4.36
CA LYS A 14 15.39 -10.78 5.08
C LYS A 14 13.94 -10.65 4.62
N GLN A 15 13.65 -10.83 3.33
CA GLN A 15 12.26 -10.84 2.83
C GLN A 15 11.48 -12.06 3.35
N GLU A 16 12.13 -13.22 3.45
CA GLU A 16 11.52 -14.44 4.03
C GLU A 16 11.18 -14.27 5.52
N GLU A 17 12.08 -13.67 6.30
CA GLU A 17 11.86 -13.36 7.72
C GLU A 17 10.66 -12.42 7.91
N VAL A 18 10.60 -11.34 7.11
CA VAL A 18 9.46 -10.41 7.11
C VAL A 18 8.16 -11.12 6.79
N LYS A 19 8.16 -11.97 5.75
CA LYS A 19 6.98 -12.76 5.37
C LYS A 19 6.51 -13.66 6.52
N GLY A 20 7.44 -14.31 7.22
CA GLY A 20 7.11 -15.16 8.37
C GLY A 20 6.53 -14.38 9.56
N LEU A 21 6.99 -13.15 9.80
CA LEU A 21 6.43 -12.28 10.84
C LEU A 21 5.00 -11.85 10.53
N PHE A 22 4.72 -11.47 9.28
CA PHE A 22 3.37 -11.12 8.85
C PHE A 22 2.39 -12.29 8.95
N GLY A 23 2.81 -13.50 8.52
CA GLY A 23 1.97 -14.69 8.63
C GLY A 23 1.55 -15.01 10.06
N LYS A 24 2.37 -14.68 11.07
CA LYS A 24 2.01 -14.79 12.49
C LYS A 24 1.12 -13.64 12.97
N ALA A 25 1.38 -12.43 12.50
CA ALA A 25 0.64 -11.24 12.93
C ALA A 25 -0.81 -11.25 12.44
N GLU A 26 -1.10 -11.94 11.34
CA GLU A 26 -2.45 -12.11 10.80
C GLU A 26 -3.16 -13.39 11.30
N GLU A 27 -2.56 -14.15 12.22
CA GLU A 27 -3.25 -15.29 12.83
C GLU A 27 -4.53 -14.82 13.52
N GLU A 28 -5.65 -15.48 13.19
CA GLU A 28 -6.99 -15.16 13.70
C GLU A 28 -7.48 -13.71 13.42
N TYR A 29 -6.95 -13.02 12.40
CA TYR A 29 -7.36 -11.64 12.09
C TYR A 29 -8.88 -11.49 11.89
N GLU A 30 -9.57 -12.52 11.43
CA GLU A 30 -11.03 -12.54 11.25
C GLU A 30 -11.81 -12.32 12.56
N ARG A 31 -11.19 -12.64 13.71
CA ARG A 31 -11.77 -12.46 15.05
C ARG A 31 -11.27 -11.18 15.73
N ALA A 32 -10.41 -10.41 15.07
CA ALA A 32 -9.79 -9.24 15.65
C ALA A 32 -10.77 -8.06 15.77
N ASP A 33 -10.56 -7.21 16.79
CA ASP A 33 -11.32 -5.98 16.93
C ASP A 33 -10.95 -4.92 15.87
N ARG A 34 -11.75 -3.87 15.77
CA ARG A 34 -11.57 -2.79 14.79
C ARG A 34 -10.19 -2.11 14.85
N LEU A 35 -9.66 -1.84 16.05
CA LEU A 35 -8.36 -1.20 16.21
C LEU A 35 -7.24 -2.12 15.73
N THR A 36 -7.35 -3.41 16.04
CA THR A 36 -6.40 -4.42 15.58
C THR A 36 -6.39 -4.53 14.05
N LEU A 37 -7.56 -4.60 13.40
CA LEU A 37 -7.67 -4.62 11.93
C LEU A 37 -7.06 -3.37 11.27
N ILE A 38 -7.32 -2.18 11.82
CA ILE A 38 -6.71 -0.93 11.33
C ILE A 38 -5.19 -0.98 11.47
N THR A 39 -4.69 -1.51 12.60
CA THR A 39 -3.25 -1.60 12.86
C THR A 39 -2.58 -2.58 11.90
N LEU A 40 -3.18 -3.74 11.65
CA LEU A 40 -2.69 -4.72 10.69
C LEU A 40 -2.63 -4.15 9.27
N ALA A 41 -3.69 -3.47 8.82
CA ALA A 41 -3.70 -2.82 7.51
C ALA A 41 -2.57 -1.78 7.38
N ARG A 42 -2.38 -0.93 8.41
CA ARG A 42 -1.29 0.08 8.41
C ARG A 42 0.09 -0.56 8.42
N LEU A 43 0.27 -1.64 9.17
CA LEU A 43 1.53 -2.38 9.21
C LEU A 43 1.82 -2.99 7.82
N ALA A 44 0.82 -3.57 7.17
CA ALA A 44 0.93 -4.11 5.82
C ALA A 44 1.35 -3.02 4.82
N PHE A 45 0.69 -1.86 4.81
CA PHE A 45 1.08 -0.74 3.93
C PHE A 45 2.52 -0.28 4.19
N HIS A 46 2.89 -0.10 5.45
CA HIS A 46 4.26 0.29 5.80
C HIS A 46 5.30 -0.71 5.28
N GLN A 47 5.02 -2.01 5.41
CA GLN A 47 5.92 -3.03 4.89
C GLN A 47 5.94 -3.06 3.35
N MET A 48 4.79 -2.91 2.70
CA MET A 48 4.70 -2.82 1.24
C MET A 48 5.53 -1.67 0.70
N GLU A 49 5.39 -0.47 1.27
CA GLU A 49 6.18 0.72 0.90
C GLU A 49 7.68 0.44 0.98
N ARG A 50 8.15 -0.13 2.09
CA ARG A 50 9.57 -0.47 2.28
C ARG A 50 10.07 -1.51 1.30
N THR A 51 9.26 -2.53 1.01
CA THR A 51 9.63 -3.57 0.04
C THR A 51 9.68 -3.00 -1.38
N ILE A 52 8.71 -2.15 -1.76
CA ILE A 52 8.69 -1.46 -3.06
C ILE A 52 9.90 -0.54 -3.20
N GLU A 53 10.19 0.29 -2.19
CA GLU A 53 11.34 1.21 -2.21
C GLU A 53 12.67 0.45 -2.33
N ALA A 54 12.86 -0.62 -1.55
CA ALA A 54 14.05 -1.44 -1.63
C ALA A 54 14.22 -2.09 -3.01
N PHE A 55 13.11 -2.55 -3.60
CA PHE A 55 13.12 -3.21 -4.89
C PHE A 55 13.33 -2.23 -6.06
N ASP A 56 12.75 -1.04 -5.99
CA ASP A 56 13.02 0.06 -6.91
C ASP A 56 14.50 0.49 -6.86
N ASN A 57 15.07 0.58 -5.66
CA ASN A 57 16.50 0.86 -5.51
C ASN A 57 17.40 -0.26 -6.07
N TRP A 58 17.01 -1.53 -5.89
CA TRP A 58 17.70 -2.66 -6.51
C TRP A 58 17.67 -2.58 -8.05
N LEU A 59 16.53 -2.16 -8.64
CA LEU A 59 16.42 -1.95 -10.09
C LEU A 59 17.26 -0.77 -10.61
N LYS A 60 17.70 0.15 -9.75
CA LYS A 60 18.62 1.24 -10.13
C LYS A 60 20.08 0.83 -10.12
N ASP A 61 20.42 -0.35 -9.59
CA ASP A 61 21.81 -0.83 -9.56
C ASP A 61 22.34 -1.01 -11.00
N PRO A 62 23.49 -0.41 -11.37
CA PRO A 62 24.10 -0.58 -12.69
C PRO A 62 24.32 -2.04 -13.09
N MET A 63 24.67 -2.92 -12.14
CA MET A 63 24.86 -4.34 -12.41
C MET A 63 23.54 -5.00 -12.85
N ILE A 64 22.42 -4.59 -12.25
CA ILE A 64 21.10 -5.10 -12.61
C ILE A 64 20.66 -4.53 -13.95
N THR A 65 20.71 -3.20 -14.11
CA THR A 65 20.24 -2.54 -15.34
C THR A 65 21.03 -2.93 -16.59
N VAL A 66 22.34 -3.19 -16.46
CA VAL A 66 23.20 -3.54 -17.60
C VAL A 66 23.15 -5.03 -17.94
N HIS A 67 23.02 -5.91 -16.94
CA HIS A 67 23.19 -7.35 -17.15
C HIS A 67 21.91 -8.18 -17.04
N MET A 68 20.79 -7.61 -16.56
CA MET A 68 19.54 -8.37 -16.49
C MET A 68 18.99 -8.64 -17.90
N PRO A 69 18.77 -9.92 -18.27
CA PRO A 69 18.22 -10.25 -19.57
C PRO A 69 16.77 -9.78 -19.70
N ARG A 70 16.36 -9.49 -20.94
CA ARG A 70 15.02 -8.96 -21.24
C ARG A 70 13.91 -9.86 -20.75
N GLU A 71 14.08 -11.18 -20.85
CA GLU A 71 13.09 -12.18 -20.46
C GLU A 71 12.75 -12.04 -18.95
N MET A 72 13.77 -11.82 -18.11
CA MET A 72 13.57 -11.57 -16.68
C MET A 72 12.84 -10.26 -16.42
N LEU A 73 13.13 -9.20 -17.18
CA LEU A 73 12.43 -7.92 -17.06
C LEU A 73 10.95 -8.04 -17.47
N VAL A 74 10.65 -8.81 -18.51
CA VAL A 74 9.28 -9.07 -18.95
C VAL A 74 8.51 -9.88 -17.91
N GLU A 75 9.12 -10.91 -17.33
CA GLU A 75 8.52 -11.67 -16.24
C GLU A 75 8.25 -10.78 -15.02
N LEU A 76 9.24 -9.98 -14.63
CA LEU A 76 9.17 -9.02 -13.53
C LEU A 76 8.00 -8.05 -13.72
N TRP A 77 7.95 -7.37 -14.87
CA TRP A 77 6.86 -6.44 -15.19
C TRP A 77 5.48 -7.12 -15.17
N THR A 78 5.41 -8.34 -15.71
CA THR A 78 4.15 -9.11 -15.76
C THR A 78 3.58 -9.39 -14.38
N ARG A 79 4.44 -9.63 -13.39
CA ARG A 79 4.02 -9.82 -12.00
C ARG A 79 3.74 -8.49 -11.30
N LEU A 80 4.65 -7.52 -11.44
CA LEU A 80 4.55 -6.22 -10.78
C LEU A 80 3.27 -5.47 -11.15
N ARG A 81 2.90 -5.45 -12.43
CA ARG A 81 1.68 -4.76 -12.89
C ARG A 81 0.39 -5.34 -12.29
N LYS A 82 0.37 -6.65 -11.96
CA LYS A 82 -0.79 -7.26 -11.32
C LYS A 82 -0.97 -6.73 -9.89
N VAL A 83 0.12 -6.66 -9.13
CA VAL A 83 0.11 -6.09 -7.78
C VAL A 83 -0.27 -4.61 -7.82
N LEU A 84 0.24 -3.86 -8.79
CA LEU A 84 -0.11 -2.45 -8.99
C LEU A 84 -1.62 -2.27 -9.22
N TYR A 85 -2.20 -3.02 -10.15
CA TYR A 85 -3.63 -2.90 -10.45
C TYR A 85 -4.49 -3.39 -9.29
N GLU A 86 -4.13 -4.49 -8.63
CA GLU A 86 -4.83 -4.97 -7.44
C GLU A 86 -4.86 -3.91 -6.32
N LEU A 87 -3.74 -3.24 -6.07
CA LEU A 87 -3.67 -2.17 -5.07
C LEU A 87 -4.56 -0.98 -5.44
N ILE A 88 -4.60 -0.59 -6.71
CA ILE A 88 -5.47 0.48 -7.21
C ILE A 88 -6.95 0.08 -7.07
N ASP A 89 -7.29 -1.16 -7.42
CA ASP A 89 -8.66 -1.66 -7.33
C ASP A 89 -9.13 -1.71 -5.86
N ILE A 90 -8.28 -2.16 -4.93
CA ILE A 90 -8.55 -2.13 -3.48
C ILE A 90 -8.84 -0.70 -3.00
N ASP A 91 -8.01 0.28 -3.38
CA ASP A 91 -8.21 1.68 -2.99
C ASP A 91 -9.54 2.23 -3.51
N ILE A 92 -9.83 2.00 -4.79
CA ILE A 92 -11.08 2.43 -5.43
C ILE A 92 -12.28 1.80 -4.73
N GLU A 93 -12.26 0.49 -4.51
CA GLU A 93 -13.37 -0.27 -3.95
C GLU A 93 -13.65 0.14 -2.51
N HIS A 94 -12.64 0.14 -1.65
CA HIS A 94 -12.81 0.43 -0.23
C HIS A 94 -13.14 1.91 0.02
N THR A 95 -12.54 2.84 -0.73
CA THR A 95 -12.86 4.27 -0.61
C THR A 95 -14.30 4.54 -1.04
N LYS A 96 -14.76 3.93 -2.14
CA LYS A 96 -16.17 4.05 -2.59
C LYS A 96 -17.14 3.48 -1.56
N LYS A 97 -16.92 2.23 -1.12
CA LYS A 97 -17.77 1.59 -0.10
C LYS A 97 -17.85 2.41 1.18
N PHE A 98 -16.72 2.96 1.63
CA PHE A 98 -16.72 3.79 2.83
C PHE A 98 -17.44 5.12 2.62
N ALA A 99 -17.31 5.75 1.45
CA ALA A 99 -18.05 6.96 1.12
C ALA A 99 -19.58 6.72 1.08
N GLU A 100 -20.02 5.58 0.53
CA GLU A 100 -21.43 5.18 0.54
C GLU A 100 -21.93 4.94 1.97
N TYR A 101 -21.15 4.22 2.78
CA TYR A 101 -21.47 3.99 4.19
C TYR A 101 -21.59 5.31 4.98
N LEU A 102 -20.70 6.28 4.75
CA LEU A 102 -20.78 7.60 5.39
C LEU A 102 -22.07 8.33 5.00
N LYS A 103 -22.47 8.32 3.72
CA LYS A 103 -23.74 8.92 3.28
C LYS A 103 -24.93 8.29 4.01
N GLU A 104 -24.93 6.98 4.20
CA GLU A 104 -25.97 6.31 4.99
C GLU A 104 -25.97 6.75 6.45
N LEU A 105 -24.81 6.89 7.09
CA LEU A 105 -24.73 7.38 8.47
C LEU A 105 -25.22 8.81 8.59
N GLU A 106 -24.93 9.66 7.60
CA GLU A 106 -25.38 11.05 7.56
C GLU A 106 -26.90 11.13 7.50
N THR A 107 -27.53 10.39 6.58
CA THR A 107 -29.00 10.35 6.45
C THR A 107 -29.69 9.82 7.71
N LYS A 108 -29.02 8.96 8.48
CA LYS A 108 -29.50 8.43 9.77
C LYS A 108 -29.16 9.33 10.96
N GLY A 109 -28.44 10.44 10.77
CA GLY A 109 -28.01 11.34 11.86
C GLY A 109 -26.99 10.71 12.82
N LEU A 110 -26.26 9.68 12.38
CA LEU A 110 -25.34 8.88 13.20
C LEU A 110 -23.88 9.31 13.08
N ILE A 111 -23.58 10.30 12.23
CA ILE A 111 -22.22 10.87 12.16
C ILE A 111 -21.98 11.74 13.39
N ASN A 112 -20.87 11.51 14.06
CA ASN A 112 -20.48 12.32 15.21
C ASN A 112 -20.28 13.80 14.77
N PRO A 113 -20.95 14.77 15.43
CA PRO A 113 -20.94 16.19 15.06
C PRO A 113 -19.55 16.84 14.98
N LEU A 114 -18.56 16.30 15.69
CA LEU A 114 -17.18 16.80 15.66
C LEU A 114 -16.52 16.64 14.28
N PHE A 115 -16.97 15.67 13.48
CA PHE A 115 -16.42 15.40 12.15
C PHE A 115 -17.19 16.13 11.03
N THR A 116 -18.49 16.39 11.20
CA THR A 116 -19.28 17.18 10.24
C THR A 116 -18.88 18.65 10.23
N ALA A 117 -18.57 19.23 11.40
CA ALA A 117 -18.11 20.61 11.50
C ALA A 117 -16.74 20.88 10.81
N ARG A 118 -15.91 19.84 10.66
CA ARG A 118 -14.61 19.94 9.99
C ARG A 118 -14.73 19.80 8.47
N LEU A 119 -15.61 18.93 7.98
CA LEU A 119 -15.83 18.69 6.56
C LEU A 119 -16.34 19.93 5.82
N THR A 120 -17.29 20.66 6.40
CA THR A 120 -17.80 21.93 5.85
C THR A 120 -16.68 22.96 5.65
N SER A 121 -15.76 23.07 6.62
CA SER A 121 -14.65 24.02 6.56
C SER A 121 -13.54 23.65 5.56
N GLU A 122 -13.37 22.36 5.22
CA GLU A 122 -12.37 21.90 4.25
C GLU A 122 -12.92 21.83 2.81
N GLU A 123 -14.20 21.53 2.63
CA GLU A 123 -14.88 21.63 1.32
C GLU A 123 -14.94 23.08 0.83
N GLU A 124 -15.22 24.04 1.72
CA GLU A 124 -15.13 25.48 1.43
C GLU A 124 -13.72 25.91 1.01
N LYS A 125 -12.67 25.26 1.54
CA LYS A 125 -11.28 25.54 1.18
C LYS A 125 -10.86 24.86 -0.14
N ARG A 126 -11.38 23.67 -0.43
CA ARG A 126 -11.10 22.95 -1.69
C ARG A 126 -11.78 23.63 -2.89
N GLN A 127 -12.99 24.14 -2.74
CA GLN A 127 -13.67 24.91 -3.81
C GLN A 127 -12.95 26.22 -4.19
N ARG A 128 -12.08 26.74 -3.32
CA ARG A 128 -11.34 27.99 -3.55
C ARG A 128 -9.97 27.81 -4.20
N ARG A 129 -9.50 26.59 -4.47
CA ARG A 129 -8.21 26.35 -5.15
C ARG A 129 -8.46 26.15 -6.65
N PRO A 130 -7.87 26.97 -7.54
CA PRO A 130 -8.01 26.76 -8.97
C PRO A 130 -7.33 25.45 -9.38
N THR A 131 -8.02 24.64 -10.18
CA THR A 131 -7.49 23.42 -10.78
C THR A 131 -6.31 23.79 -11.68
N ILE A 132 -5.09 23.41 -11.29
CA ILE A 132 -3.95 23.43 -12.20
C ILE A 132 -4.10 22.20 -13.08
N THR A 133 -4.49 22.42 -14.33
CA THR A 133 -4.40 21.42 -15.39
C THR A 133 -2.93 21.26 -15.78
N ILE A 134 -2.41 20.04 -15.73
CA ILE A 134 -1.18 19.63 -16.41
C ILE A 134 -1.58 18.92 -17.69
#